data_AF-A0A511YNZ4-F1
#
_entry.id   AF-A0A511YNZ4-F1
#
_cell.length_a   1.000
_cell.length_b   1.000
_cell.length_c   1.000
_cell.angle_alpha   90.00
_cell.angle_beta   90.00
_cell.angle_gamma   90.00
#
_symmetry.space_group_name_H-M   'P 1'
#
loop_
_entity.id
_entity.type
_entity.pdbx_description
1 polymer ?
#
loop_
_entity_poly.entity_id
_entity_poly.type
_entity_poly.pdbx_seq_one_letter_code
_entity_poly.pdbx_strand_id
1 'polypeptide(L)'
;MNTLPKKEIEKAMQNNVWHFGNEILYKMCEENFGHKKDECILAKVLFIGRIYSASIERRRTKDNEINDNFYINRVVPTFRQSEIDTYLTQLKNFKTLEIKNLKYVLETHYYLTKTIKEITQLDKRSLVSKYLHFHLPELFFIYDTRAVAALKNFVSKVPNNFKPFIKLENIDAEYAKFFCKCFILKAEIEKQFNIKLSNRQLDNLLIENANASTLARRM
;
A
#
# COMPACT_ATOMS: atom_id res chain seq x y z
N MET A 1 11.39 18.80 -10.18
CA MET A 1 10.38 18.59 -9.14
C MET A 1 9.52 19.83 -9.11
N ASN A 2 8.20 19.70 -8.99
CA ASN A 2 7.34 20.88 -8.82
C ASN A 2 7.36 21.33 -7.36
N THR A 3 7.01 22.59 -7.11
CA THR A 3 6.97 23.21 -5.78
C THR A 3 6.02 22.48 -4.86
N LEU A 4 6.53 22.05 -3.69
CA LEU A 4 5.77 21.43 -2.61
C LEU A 4 5.27 22.52 -1.64
N PRO A 5 3.96 22.77 -1.53
CA PRO A 5 3.46 23.75 -0.57
C PRO A 5 3.49 23.16 0.85
N LYS A 6 4.29 23.76 1.74
CA LYS A 6 4.45 23.35 3.15
C LYS A 6 3.12 23.09 3.88
N LYS A 7 2.10 23.90 3.57
CA LYS A 7 0.73 23.77 4.14
C LYS A 7 0.07 22.43 3.81
N GLU A 8 0.28 21.87 2.62
CA GLU A 8 -0.25 20.54 2.26
C GLU A 8 0.46 19.43 3.04
N ILE A 9 1.76 19.59 3.28
CA ILE A 9 2.56 18.65 4.09
C ILE A 9 2.06 18.65 5.53
N GLU A 10 1.90 19.83 6.13
CA GLU A 10 1.39 19.98 7.51
C GLU A 10 -0.02 19.39 7.67
N LYS A 11 -0.89 19.59 6.67
CA LYS A 11 -2.23 19.01 6.69
C LYS A 11 -2.20 17.48 6.61
N ALA A 12 -1.34 16.91 5.76
CA ALA A 12 -1.20 15.46 5.62
C ALA A 12 -0.69 14.75 6.89
N MET A 13 -0.02 15.50 7.79
CA MET A 13 0.42 15.01 9.10
C MET A 13 -0.71 14.92 10.14
N GLN A 14 -1.82 15.63 9.92
CA GLN A 14 -2.94 15.65 10.87
C GLN A 14 -3.77 14.37 10.75
N ASN A 15 -4.32 13.94 11.88
CA ASN A 15 -5.29 12.85 11.91
C ASN A 15 -6.55 13.27 11.16
N ASN A 16 -7.02 12.40 10.27
CA ASN A 16 -8.28 12.56 9.58
C ASN A 16 -9.32 11.56 10.12
N VAL A 17 -10.55 11.62 9.59
CA VAL A 17 -11.67 10.78 10.01
C VAL A 17 -11.40 9.26 9.90
N TRP A 18 -10.42 8.85 9.08
CA TRP A 18 -10.03 7.45 8.91
C TRP A 18 -9.00 6.97 9.93
N HIS A 19 -8.44 7.87 10.76
CA HIS A 19 -7.35 7.53 11.68
C HIS A 19 -7.72 6.36 12.60
N PHE A 20 -8.86 6.43 13.28
CA PHE A 20 -9.30 5.35 14.18
C PHE A 20 -9.46 4.00 13.47
N GLY A 21 -10.05 4.00 12.27
CA GLY A 21 -10.18 2.77 11.47
C GLY A 21 -8.83 2.19 11.06
N ASN A 22 -7.86 3.05 10.72
CA ASN A 22 -6.50 2.61 10.42
C ASN A 22 -5.79 2.01 11.63
N GLU A 23 -5.93 2.62 12.82
CA GLU A 23 -5.36 2.09 14.07
C GLU A 23 -5.87 0.68 14.39
N ILE A 24 -7.16 0.42 14.20
CA ILE A 24 -7.72 -0.93 14.34
C ILE A 24 -7.05 -1.91 13.38
N LEU A 25 -6.81 -1.52 12.13
CA LEU A 25 -6.17 -2.38 11.14
C LEU A 25 -4.69 -2.62 11.42
N TYR A 26 -3.96 -1.59 11.88
CA TYR A 26 -2.58 -1.75 12.33
C TYR A 26 -2.51 -2.70 13.51
N LYS A 27 -3.32 -2.49 14.54
CA LYS A 27 -3.39 -3.35 15.72
C LYS A 27 -3.72 -4.80 15.37
N MET A 28 -4.71 -5.02 14.50
CA MET A 28 -5.07 -6.35 14.01
C MET A 28 -3.89 -7.07 13.35
N CYS A 29 -3.15 -6.38 12.48
CA CYS A 29 -1.99 -6.94 11.80
C CYS A 29 -0.78 -7.13 12.73
N GLU A 30 -0.57 -6.23 13.68
CA GLU A 30 0.51 -6.33 14.66
C GLU A 30 0.30 -7.51 15.63
N GLU A 31 -0.88 -7.59 16.26
CA GLU A 31 -1.21 -8.63 17.24
C GLU A 31 -1.34 -10.01 16.61
N ASN A 32 -1.65 -10.07 15.31
CA ASN A 32 -1.82 -11.32 14.57
C ASN A 32 -0.84 -11.44 13.41
N PHE A 33 0.41 -10.99 13.53
CA PHE A 33 1.36 -10.84 12.41
C PHE A 33 1.41 -11.98 11.39
N GLY A 34 1.47 -13.24 11.85
CA GLY A 34 1.56 -14.41 10.97
C GLY A 34 0.24 -14.84 10.32
N HIS A 35 0.30 -15.93 9.55
CA HIS A 35 -0.85 -16.49 8.81
C HIS A 35 -1.14 -17.92 9.29
N LYS A 36 -1.23 -18.12 10.61
CA LYS A 36 -1.46 -19.43 11.23
C LYS A 36 -2.90 -19.76 11.60
N LYS A 37 -3.77 -18.75 11.66
CA LYS A 37 -5.16 -18.91 12.07
C LYS A 37 -6.07 -18.41 10.97
N ASP A 38 -7.01 -19.25 10.57
CA ASP A 38 -7.85 -19.02 9.40
C ASP A 38 -8.72 -17.77 9.58
N GLU A 39 -9.27 -17.58 10.79
CA GLU A 39 -10.04 -16.41 11.18
C GLU A 39 -9.23 -15.11 11.09
N CYS A 40 -7.93 -15.15 11.44
CA CYS A 40 -7.05 -13.99 11.35
C CYS A 40 -6.73 -13.65 9.90
N ILE A 41 -6.45 -14.66 9.07
CA ILE A 41 -6.20 -14.46 7.62
C ILE A 41 -7.43 -13.84 6.97
N LEU A 42 -8.60 -14.45 7.20
CA LEU A 42 -9.86 -13.98 6.65
C LEU A 42 -10.12 -12.53 7.05
N ALA A 43 -10.05 -12.22 8.36
CA ALA A 43 -10.27 -10.88 8.87
C ALA A 43 -9.32 -9.86 8.23
N LYS A 44 -8.01 -10.14 8.17
CA LYS A 44 -7.03 -9.23 7.56
C LYS A 44 -7.34 -8.93 6.11
N VAL A 45 -7.50 -9.95 5.27
CA VAL A 45 -7.71 -9.76 3.83
C VAL A 45 -9.05 -9.08 3.57
N LEU A 46 -10.11 -9.54 4.25
CA LEU A 46 -11.46 -9.01 4.10
C LEU A 46 -11.55 -7.56 4.55
N PHE A 47 -11.05 -7.23 5.74
CA PHE A 47 -11.19 -5.89 6.32
C PHE A 47 -10.33 -4.88 5.57
N ILE A 48 -9.08 -5.20 5.26
CA ILE A 48 -8.22 -4.32 4.47
C ILE A 48 -8.78 -4.13 3.06
N GLY A 49 -9.35 -5.19 2.47
CA GLY A 49 -9.96 -5.13 1.14
C GLY A 49 -11.31 -4.42 1.07
N ARG A 50 -12.11 -4.43 2.15
CA ARG A 50 -13.50 -3.94 2.13
C ARG A 50 -13.76 -2.66 2.93
N ILE A 51 -12.99 -2.33 3.97
CA ILE A 51 -13.25 -1.13 4.78
C ILE A 51 -13.20 0.15 3.92
N TYR A 52 -12.38 0.17 2.87
CA TYR A 52 -12.33 1.29 1.92
C TYR A 52 -13.33 1.18 0.75
N SER A 53 -14.07 0.08 0.61
CA SER A 53 -14.92 -0.22 -0.57
C SER A 53 -16.38 -0.50 -0.24
N ALA A 54 -16.73 -0.74 1.03
CA ALA A 54 -18.09 -0.99 1.48
C ALA A 54 -18.81 0.33 1.80
N SER A 55 -19.23 1.05 0.77
CA SER A 55 -20.17 2.16 0.93
C SER A 55 -21.48 1.67 1.57
N ILE A 56 -22.05 2.41 2.51
CA ILE A 56 -23.39 2.13 3.09
C ILE A 56 -24.45 2.07 1.98
N GLU A 57 -24.25 2.86 0.92
CA GLU A 57 -25.00 2.79 -0.33
C GLU A 57 -24.68 1.50 -1.10
N ARG A 58 -25.31 0.38 -0.72
CA ARG A 58 -25.17 -0.88 -1.47
C ARG A 58 -25.81 -0.71 -2.85
N ARG A 59 -24.99 -0.68 -3.90
CA ARG A 59 -25.41 -1.05 -5.26
C ARG A 59 -25.43 -2.57 -5.38
N ARG A 60 -26.56 -3.12 -5.84
CA ARG A 60 -26.67 -4.53 -6.25
C ARG A 60 -25.63 -4.82 -7.35
N THR A 61 -24.64 -5.64 -7.06
CA THR A 61 -23.84 -6.32 -8.08
C THR A 61 -24.60 -7.55 -8.57
N LYS A 62 -24.56 -7.81 -9.87
CA LYS A 62 -25.36 -8.83 -10.58
C LYS A 62 -24.94 -10.29 -10.30
N ASP A 63 -23.88 -10.51 -9.53
CA ASP A 63 -23.34 -11.86 -9.32
C ASP A 63 -23.89 -12.48 -8.03
N ASN A 64 -24.65 -13.55 -8.21
CA ASN A 64 -25.23 -14.40 -7.17
C ASN A 64 -24.21 -15.36 -6.52
N GLU A 65 -22.91 -15.09 -6.62
CA GLU A 65 -21.91 -15.90 -5.93
C GLU A 65 -21.85 -15.52 -4.46
N ILE A 66 -21.96 -16.53 -3.59
CA ILE A 66 -21.74 -16.40 -2.14
C ILE A 66 -20.27 -16.01 -1.94
N ASN A 67 -20.01 -14.72 -1.86
CA ASN A 67 -18.67 -14.11 -1.76
C ASN A 67 -17.87 -14.68 -0.57
N ASP A 68 -18.54 -15.11 0.50
CA ASP A 68 -17.90 -15.69 1.68
C ASP A 68 -17.21 -17.03 1.37
N ASN A 69 -17.74 -17.83 0.43
CA ASN A 69 -17.11 -19.08 0.00
C ASN A 69 -15.77 -18.84 -0.69
N PHE A 70 -15.58 -17.71 -1.37
CA PHE A 70 -14.29 -17.37 -1.98
C PHE A 70 -13.22 -17.13 -0.91
N TYR A 71 -13.56 -16.39 0.15
CA TYR A 71 -12.60 -16.12 1.23
C TYR A 71 -12.24 -17.39 1.99
N ILE A 72 -13.24 -18.19 2.36
CA ILE A 72 -13.05 -19.41 3.14
C ILE A 72 -12.35 -20.49 2.32
N ASN A 73 -12.75 -20.72 1.07
CA ASN A 73 -12.26 -21.87 0.29
C ASN A 73 -11.06 -21.56 -0.61
N ARG A 74 -10.73 -20.28 -0.84
CA ARG A 74 -9.62 -19.88 -1.72
C ARG A 74 -8.61 -19.02 -0.97
N VAL A 75 -9.04 -17.86 -0.45
CA VAL A 75 -8.10 -16.90 0.18
C VAL A 75 -7.41 -17.51 1.39
N VAL A 76 -8.17 -18.07 2.33
CA VAL A 76 -7.60 -18.63 3.57
C VAL A 76 -6.59 -19.75 3.27
N PRO A 77 -6.92 -20.81 2.51
CA PRO A 77 -5.96 -21.84 2.14
C PRO A 77 -4.71 -21.31 1.43
N THR A 78 -4.88 -20.37 0.49
CA THR A 78 -3.76 -19.79 -0.25
C THR A 78 -2.77 -19.08 0.66
N PHE A 79 -3.23 -18.23 1.58
CA PHE A 79 -2.34 -17.58 2.55
C PHE A 79 -1.71 -18.59 3.52
N ARG A 80 -2.50 -19.57 3.98
CA ARG A 80 -2.06 -20.62 4.91
C ARG A 80 -0.91 -21.46 4.36
N GLN A 81 -0.93 -21.73 3.06
CA GLN A 81 0.05 -22.54 2.34
C GLN A 81 1.17 -21.71 1.70
N SER A 82 1.07 -20.37 1.75
CA SER A 82 2.08 -19.48 1.18
C SER A 82 3.27 -19.27 2.11
N GLU A 83 4.37 -18.84 1.52
CA GLU A 83 5.60 -18.44 2.19
C GLU A 83 5.58 -16.97 2.66
N ILE A 84 4.42 -16.31 2.69
CA ILE A 84 4.34 -14.87 3.01
C ILE A 84 4.93 -14.54 4.38
N ASP A 85 4.80 -15.43 5.36
CA ASP A 85 5.37 -15.26 6.70
C ASP A 85 6.91 -15.23 6.66
N THR A 86 7.54 -15.97 5.75
CA THR A 86 8.99 -15.95 5.54
C THR A 86 9.44 -14.57 5.06
N TYR A 87 8.77 -14.01 4.05
CA TYR A 87 9.06 -12.66 3.53
C TYR A 87 8.81 -11.56 4.59
N LEU A 88 7.67 -11.63 5.29
CA LEU A 88 7.32 -10.64 6.31
C LEU A 88 8.28 -10.68 7.51
N THR A 89 8.68 -11.87 7.95
CA THR A 89 9.61 -12.03 9.08
C THR A 89 11.00 -11.52 8.72
N GLN A 90 11.46 -11.75 7.50
CA GLN A 90 12.72 -11.18 7.01
C GLN A 90 12.69 -9.64 7.08
N LEU A 91 11.57 -9.03 6.68
CA LEU A 91 11.44 -7.58 6.67
C LEU A 91 11.23 -6.97 8.06
N LYS A 92 10.66 -7.71 9.02
CA LYS A 92 10.37 -7.25 10.39
C LYS A 92 11.61 -6.70 11.12
N ASN A 93 12.80 -7.14 10.73
CA ASN A 93 14.07 -6.67 11.31
C ASN A 93 14.46 -5.26 10.85
N PHE A 94 13.85 -4.73 9.77
CA PHE A 94 14.11 -3.38 9.29
C PHE A 94 13.17 -2.37 9.95
N LYS A 95 13.75 -1.47 10.76
CA LYS A 95 13.00 -0.37 11.40
C LYS A 95 12.65 0.76 10.43
N THR A 96 13.44 0.93 9.37
CA THR A 96 13.36 2.04 8.42
C THR A 96 13.58 1.54 7.00
N LEU A 97 12.90 2.20 6.07
CA LEU A 97 13.11 1.98 4.63
C LEU A 97 14.42 2.65 4.19
N GLU A 98 15.31 1.88 3.57
CA GLU A 98 16.65 2.31 3.16
C GLU A 98 17.02 1.66 1.82
N ILE A 99 17.99 2.24 1.10
CA ILE A 99 18.42 1.70 -0.22
C ILE A 99 18.76 0.21 -0.14
N LYS A 100 19.40 -0.24 0.94
CA LYS A 100 19.84 -1.63 1.15
C LYS A 100 18.69 -2.63 1.28
N ASN A 101 17.49 -2.19 1.67
CA ASN A 101 16.34 -3.09 1.87
C ASN A 101 15.23 -2.93 0.83
N LEU A 102 15.34 -1.99 -0.12
CA LEU A 102 14.35 -1.80 -1.19
C LEU A 102 14.09 -3.09 -1.97
N LYS A 103 15.15 -3.86 -2.27
CA LYS A 103 15.02 -5.13 -3.00
C LYS A 103 14.04 -6.08 -2.31
N TYR A 104 14.24 -6.34 -1.01
CA TYR A 104 13.41 -7.26 -0.23
C TYR A 104 11.96 -6.78 -0.13
N VAL A 105 11.75 -5.47 -0.01
CA VAL A 105 10.40 -4.88 0.02
C VAL A 105 9.68 -5.09 -1.31
N LEU A 106 10.36 -4.83 -2.43
CA LEU A 106 9.80 -5.02 -3.78
C LEU A 106 9.52 -6.49 -4.10
N GLU A 107 10.43 -7.40 -3.72
CA GLU A 107 10.27 -8.85 -3.87
C GLU A 107 9.08 -9.36 -3.03
N THR A 108 8.94 -8.89 -1.79
CA THR A 108 7.79 -9.25 -0.93
C THR A 108 6.46 -8.80 -1.55
N HIS A 109 6.42 -7.57 -2.09
CA HIS A 109 5.23 -7.09 -2.80
C HIS A 109 4.92 -7.96 -4.02
N TYR A 110 5.92 -8.29 -4.82
CA TYR A 110 5.75 -9.13 -6.01
C TYR A 110 5.27 -10.54 -5.66
N TYR A 111 5.89 -11.16 -4.64
CA TYR A 111 5.49 -12.47 -4.16
C TYR A 111 4.00 -12.50 -3.83
N LEU A 112 3.54 -11.59 -2.95
CA LEU A 112 2.14 -11.55 -2.56
C LEU A 112 1.21 -11.19 -3.73
N THR A 113 1.67 -10.33 -4.66
CA THR A 113 0.94 -10.03 -5.90
C THR A 113 0.72 -11.29 -6.74
N LYS A 114 1.74 -12.14 -6.88
CA LYS A 114 1.63 -13.41 -7.61
C LYS A 114 0.71 -14.39 -6.91
N THR A 115 0.87 -14.57 -5.60
CA THR A 115 0.00 -15.43 -4.79
C THR A 115 -1.48 -15.02 -4.89
N ILE A 116 -1.80 -13.73 -4.83
CA ILE A 116 -3.19 -13.26 -4.98
C ILE A 116 -3.68 -13.40 -6.43
N LYS A 117 -2.80 -13.25 -7.42
CA LYS A 117 -3.15 -13.41 -8.83
C LYS A 117 -3.58 -14.85 -9.15
N GLU A 118 -2.97 -15.86 -8.53
CA GLU A 118 -3.33 -17.26 -8.74
C GLU A 118 -4.81 -17.54 -8.42
N ILE A 119 -5.36 -16.88 -7.39
CA ILE A 119 -6.75 -17.07 -6.98
C ILE A 119 -7.73 -16.04 -7.54
N THR A 120 -7.27 -14.85 -7.94
CA THR A 120 -8.15 -13.78 -8.44
C THR A 120 -8.04 -13.53 -9.94
N GLN A 121 -7.05 -14.11 -10.60
CA GLN A 121 -6.66 -13.83 -12.00
C GLN A 121 -6.32 -12.36 -12.27
N LEU A 122 -6.13 -11.56 -11.23
CA LEU A 122 -5.86 -10.12 -11.30
C LEU A 122 -4.67 -9.79 -10.40
N ASP A 123 -3.84 -8.81 -10.79
CA ASP A 123 -2.66 -8.47 -9.99
C ASP A 123 -3.02 -7.87 -8.62
N LYS A 124 -4.18 -7.21 -8.49
CA LYS A 124 -4.67 -6.62 -7.23
C LYS A 124 -3.62 -5.78 -6.46
N ARG A 125 -2.71 -5.09 -7.16
CA ARG A 125 -1.62 -4.26 -6.61
C ARG A 125 -2.05 -3.34 -5.45
N SER A 126 -3.22 -2.73 -5.58
CA SER A 126 -3.75 -1.84 -4.54
C SER A 126 -4.10 -2.58 -3.24
N LEU A 127 -4.66 -3.78 -3.34
CA LEU A 127 -4.93 -4.62 -2.17
C LEU A 127 -3.61 -5.07 -1.53
N VAL A 128 -2.67 -5.57 -2.34
CA VAL A 128 -1.37 -6.09 -1.88
C VAL A 128 -0.58 -5.01 -1.14
N SER A 129 -0.43 -3.83 -1.74
CA SER A 129 0.29 -2.72 -1.11
C SER A 129 -0.36 -2.24 0.21
N LYS A 130 -1.70 -2.18 0.29
CA LYS A 130 -2.41 -1.88 1.54
C LYS A 130 -2.18 -2.97 2.57
N TYR A 131 -2.30 -4.24 2.17
CA TYR A 131 -2.09 -5.39 3.03
C TYR A 131 -0.72 -5.35 3.70
N LEU A 132 0.32 -5.14 2.91
CA LEU A 132 1.71 -5.07 3.37
C LEU A 132 1.98 -3.80 4.19
N HIS A 133 1.37 -2.68 3.83
CA HIS A 133 1.43 -1.46 4.62
C HIS A 133 0.84 -1.63 6.02
N PHE A 134 -0.28 -2.34 6.17
CA PHE A 134 -0.82 -2.59 7.51
C PHE A 134 0.02 -3.56 8.34
N HIS A 135 0.82 -4.43 7.72
CA HIS A 135 1.77 -5.30 8.43
C HIS A 135 3.07 -4.59 8.80
N LEU A 136 3.61 -3.77 7.88
CA LEU A 136 4.92 -3.13 8.00
C LEU A 136 4.83 -1.68 7.46
N PRO A 137 4.18 -0.76 8.21
CA PRO A 137 3.81 0.57 7.73
C PRO A 137 4.99 1.42 7.26
N GLU A 138 6.14 1.29 7.92
CA GLU A 138 7.33 2.07 7.58
C GLU A 138 8.09 1.56 6.35
N LEU A 139 7.73 0.38 5.82
CA LEU A 139 8.41 -0.22 4.66
C LEU A 139 7.58 -0.12 3.37
N PHE A 140 6.25 -0.18 3.44
CA PHE A 140 5.41 -0.22 2.25
C PHE A 140 4.67 1.08 2.01
N PHE A 141 4.72 1.57 0.76
CA PHE A 141 3.84 2.64 0.29
C PHE A 141 2.52 2.07 -0.24
N ILE A 142 1.42 2.76 0.04
CA ILE A 142 0.09 2.36 -0.44
C ILE A 142 -0.05 2.72 -1.91
N TYR A 143 -0.35 1.70 -2.73
CA TYR A 143 -0.63 1.86 -4.14
C TYR A 143 -2.12 2.11 -4.35
N ASP A 144 -2.46 3.24 -4.94
CA ASP A 144 -3.80 3.55 -5.40
C ASP A 144 -3.70 4.38 -6.69
N THR A 145 -4.67 4.23 -7.60
CA THR A 145 -4.62 4.94 -8.89
C THR A 145 -4.65 6.46 -8.69
N ARG A 146 -5.32 6.96 -7.65
CA ARG A 146 -5.34 8.39 -7.29
C ARG A 146 -3.97 8.83 -6.77
N ALA A 147 -3.36 8.03 -5.91
CA ALA A 147 -2.01 8.31 -5.41
C ALA A 147 -0.97 8.29 -6.54
N VAL A 148 -1.06 7.35 -7.47
CA VAL A 148 -0.20 7.27 -8.67
C VAL A 148 -0.38 8.51 -9.56
N ALA A 149 -1.63 8.97 -9.74
CA ALA A 149 -1.92 10.16 -10.52
C ALA A 149 -1.33 11.42 -9.86
N ALA A 150 -1.56 11.62 -8.56
CA ALA A 150 -1.03 12.75 -7.80
C ALA A 150 0.51 12.76 -7.76
N LEU A 151 1.13 11.59 -7.60
CA LEU A 151 2.59 11.48 -7.53
C LEU A 151 3.30 12.02 -8.77
N LYS A 152 2.66 11.99 -9.95
CA LYS A 152 3.20 12.57 -11.19
C LYS A 152 3.39 14.09 -11.09
N ASN A 153 2.59 14.76 -10.26
CA ASN A 153 2.70 16.20 -10.02
C ASN A 153 3.98 16.56 -9.24
N PHE A 154 4.55 15.63 -8.49
CA PHE A 154 5.77 15.87 -7.70
C PHE A 154 7.00 15.23 -8.35
N VAL A 155 6.88 13.97 -8.77
CA VAL A 155 7.97 13.16 -9.34
C VAL A 155 7.54 12.53 -10.67
N SER A 156 7.91 13.20 -11.77
CA SER A 156 7.52 12.79 -13.12
C SER A 156 8.23 11.51 -13.58
N LYS A 157 9.52 11.34 -13.25
CA LYS A 157 10.36 10.21 -13.69
C LYS A 157 11.12 9.59 -12.52
N VAL A 158 11.42 8.28 -12.63
CA VAL A 158 12.32 7.59 -11.71
C VAL A 158 13.77 8.04 -12.04
N PRO A 159 14.52 8.58 -11.08
CA PRO A 159 15.93 8.93 -11.23
C PRO A 159 16.81 7.74 -11.63
N ASN A 160 17.94 8.03 -12.29
CA ASN A 160 18.81 7.00 -12.89
C ASN A 160 19.36 6.01 -11.87
N ASN A 161 19.72 6.45 -10.67
CA ASN A 161 20.21 5.61 -9.58
C ASN A 161 19.18 4.60 -9.08
N PHE A 162 17.87 4.82 -9.33
CA PHE A 162 16.82 3.87 -8.98
C PHE A 162 16.35 3.00 -10.15
N LYS A 163 16.86 3.23 -11.37
CA LYS A 163 16.55 2.39 -12.55
C LYS A 163 16.94 0.91 -12.39
N PRO A 164 18.02 0.54 -11.67
CA PRO A 164 18.32 -0.87 -11.43
C PRO A 164 17.20 -1.59 -10.67
N PHE A 165 16.57 -0.94 -9.67
CA PHE A 165 15.51 -1.55 -8.87
C PHE A 165 14.25 -1.88 -9.67
N ILE A 166 13.89 -1.05 -10.67
CA ILE A 166 12.72 -1.31 -11.53
C ILE A 166 12.97 -2.37 -12.60
N LYS A 167 14.21 -2.87 -12.72
CA LYS A 167 14.63 -3.91 -13.66
C LYS A 167 15.03 -5.21 -12.97
N LEU A 168 14.90 -5.29 -11.64
CA LEU A 168 15.18 -6.51 -10.91
C LEU A 168 14.27 -7.64 -11.43
N GLU A 169 14.76 -8.87 -11.31
CA GLU A 169 13.90 -10.03 -11.44
C GLU A 169 12.98 -10.12 -10.21
N ASN A 170 11.86 -10.83 -10.35
CA ASN A 170 10.91 -11.07 -9.26
C ASN A 170 10.37 -9.79 -8.60
N ILE A 171 10.12 -8.75 -9.40
CA ILE A 171 9.45 -7.53 -8.96
C ILE A 171 8.27 -7.14 -9.86
N ASP A 172 7.33 -6.39 -9.30
CA ASP A 172 6.28 -5.75 -10.08
C ASP A 172 6.79 -4.38 -10.56
N ALA A 173 7.05 -4.25 -11.87
CA ALA A 173 7.64 -3.04 -12.43
C ALA A 173 6.76 -1.79 -12.30
N GLU A 174 5.43 -1.93 -12.25
CA GLU A 174 4.50 -0.82 -12.08
C GLU A 174 4.56 -0.31 -10.64
N TYR A 175 4.46 -1.21 -9.66
CA TYR A 175 4.62 -0.89 -8.25
C TYR A 175 6.03 -0.38 -7.95
N ALA A 176 7.09 -0.98 -8.49
CA ALA A 176 8.47 -0.56 -8.25
C ALA A 176 8.73 0.88 -8.70
N LYS A 177 8.16 1.30 -9.84
CA LYS A 177 8.23 2.70 -10.30
C LYS A 177 7.54 3.64 -9.32
N PHE A 178 6.33 3.29 -8.86
CA PHE A 178 5.60 4.06 -7.87
C PHE A 178 6.37 4.14 -6.54
N PHE A 179 6.87 3.01 -6.07
CA PHE A 179 7.61 2.85 -4.82
C PHE A 179 8.87 3.72 -4.80
N CYS A 180 9.70 3.64 -5.84
CA CYS A 180 10.92 4.45 -5.93
C CYS A 180 10.59 5.96 -5.94
N LYS A 181 9.54 6.36 -6.66
CA LYS A 181 9.10 7.77 -6.68
C LYS A 181 8.63 8.25 -5.31
N CYS A 182 7.90 7.42 -4.56
CA CYS A 182 7.49 7.75 -3.19
C CYS A 182 8.70 7.86 -2.25
N PHE A 183 9.65 6.93 -2.34
CA PHE A 183 10.89 6.96 -1.57
C PHE A 183 11.66 8.27 -1.77
N ILE A 184 11.80 8.70 -3.03
CA ILE A 184 12.47 9.96 -3.37
C ILE A 184 11.69 11.17 -2.91
N LEU A 185 10.37 11.19 -3.13
CA LEU A 185 9.54 12.31 -2.68
C LEU A 185 9.65 12.51 -1.17
N LYS A 186 9.62 11.40 -0.41
CA LYS A 186 9.77 11.42 1.05
C LYS A 186 11.12 12.00 1.47
N ALA A 187 12.21 11.57 0.83
CA ALA A 187 13.56 12.07 1.10
C ALA A 187 13.72 13.56 0.78
N GLU A 188 13.12 14.05 -0.31
CA GLU A 188 13.19 15.47 -0.68
C GLU A 188 12.34 16.34 0.25
N ILE A 189 11.18 15.86 0.72
CA ILE A 189 10.39 16.56 1.76
C ILE A 189 11.21 16.70 3.04
N GLU A 190 11.87 15.63 3.48
CA GLU A 190 12.74 15.66 4.67
C GLU A 190 13.88 16.65 4.49
N LYS A 191 14.55 16.63 3.34
CA LYS A 191 15.65 17.55 3.02
C LYS A 191 15.21 19.02 2.95
N GLN A 192 14.07 19.30 2.33
CA GLN A 192 13.61 20.66 2.07
C GLN A 192 12.97 21.31 3.30
N PHE A 193 12.22 20.54 4.10
CA PHE A 193 11.41 21.08 5.19
C PHE A 193 11.85 20.62 6.58
N ASN A 194 12.85 19.73 6.67
CA ASN A 194 13.25 19.05 7.91
C ASN A 194 12.07 18.31 8.57
N ILE A 195 11.18 17.75 7.75
CA ILE A 195 9.99 17.02 8.18
C ILE A 195 10.09 15.58 7.69
N LYS A 196 10.14 14.63 8.63
CA LYS A 196 10.12 13.21 8.33
C LYS A 196 8.67 12.69 8.37
N LEU A 197 8.09 12.49 7.18
CA LEU A 197 6.75 11.90 7.08
C LEU A 197 6.79 10.40 7.37
N SER A 198 5.71 9.83 7.90
CA SER A 198 5.46 8.38 7.79
C SER A 198 4.97 8.04 6.38
N ASN A 199 4.98 6.76 6.02
CA ASN A 199 4.43 6.34 4.72
C ASN A 199 2.92 6.61 4.62
N ARG A 200 2.21 6.56 5.75
CA ARG A 200 0.78 6.93 5.82
C ARG A 200 0.57 8.43 5.59
N GLN A 201 1.41 9.28 6.16
CA GLN A 201 1.31 10.72 5.94
C GLN A 201 1.64 11.08 4.48
N LEU A 202 2.59 10.38 3.85
CA LEU A 202 2.83 10.54 2.41
C LEU A 202 1.59 10.12 1.58
N ASP A 203 0.94 9.01 1.94
CA ASP A 203 -0.32 8.59 1.30
C ASP A 203 -1.41 9.66 1.46
N ASN A 204 -1.61 10.21 2.67
CA ASN A 204 -2.54 11.32 2.91
C ASN A 204 -2.25 12.51 1.97
N LEU A 205 -0.98 12.92 1.86
CA LEU A 205 -0.57 14.01 0.97
C LEU A 205 -0.96 13.76 -0.48
N LEU A 206 -0.69 12.56 -1.00
CA LEU A 206 -1.02 12.19 -2.38
C LEU A 206 -2.54 12.14 -2.61
N ILE A 207 -3.30 11.61 -1.65
CA ILE A 207 -4.75 11.51 -1.74
C ILE A 207 -5.42 12.89 -1.68
N GLU A 208 -4.94 13.79 -0.83
CA GLU A 208 -5.42 15.17 -0.77
C GLU A 208 -5.14 15.93 -2.06
N ASN A 209 -3.94 15.78 -2.62
CA ASN A 209 -3.59 16.38 -3.91
C ASN A 209 -4.47 15.85 -5.05
N ALA A 210 -4.78 14.55 -5.06
CA ALA A 210 -5.69 13.95 -6.03
C ALA A 210 -7.13 14.49 -5.90
N ASN A 211 -7.60 14.72 -4.67
CA ASN A 211 -8.90 15.31 -4.40
C ASN A 211 -8.98 16.76 -4.89
N ALA A 212 -7.99 17.57 -4.56
CA ALA A 212 -7.91 18.97 -5.02
C ALA A 212 -7.91 19.05 -6.55
N SER A 213 -7.13 18.19 -7.22
CA SER A 213 -7.08 18.11 -8.68
C SER A 213 -8.42 17.72 -9.31
N THR A 214 -9.18 16.84 -8.64
CA THR A 214 -10.49 16.40 -9.11
C THR A 214 -11.55 17.48 -8.95
N LEU A 215 -11.53 18.22 -7.83
CA LEU A 215 -12.41 19.35 -7.59
C LEU A 215 -12.17 20.47 -8.61
N ALA A 216 -10.91 20.82 -8.87
CA ALA A 216 -10.55 21.84 -9.85
C ALA A 216 -10.97 21.52 -11.29
N ARG A 217 -11.13 20.24 -11.66
CA ARG A 217 -11.63 19.82 -12.97
C ARG A 217 -13.15 19.84 -13.10
N ARG A 218 -13.86 19.93 -11.99
CA ARG A 218 -15.34 19.97 -11.94
C ARG A 218 -15.89 21.39 -11.86
N MET A 219 -15.02 22.36 -11.55
CA MET A 219 -15.29 23.80 -11.62
C MET A 219 -14.93 24.31 -13.01
#